data_AF-A0AAX3ZCG0-F1
#
_entry.id   AF-A0AAX3ZCG0-F1
#
_cell.length_a   1.000
_cell.length_b   1.000
_cell.length_c   1.000
_cell.angle_alpha   90.00
_cell.angle_beta   90.00
_cell.angle_gamma   90.00
#
_symmetry.space_group_name_H-M   'P 1'
#
loop_
_entity.id
_entity.type
_entity.pdbx_description
1 polymer ?
#
loop_
_entity_poly.entity_id
_entity_poly.type
_entity_poly.pdbx_seq_one_letter_code
_entity_poly.pdbx_strand_id
1 'polypeptide(L)'
;MHTRATAVAAVVAAVLTATLSACGSDESKQGTAERATAAAESAPASSTPDCGDGDLSQADWMEDCADDGPEKGDRPETELAVGDTFAYTDGLKVKVDSITPITEWGEYDTEPEAGQTPFRVTWTITNGTKKPYDLDEFGYQAQGATTGGETESLYVELGSKQMTGRLAAGRSGTFTSEYSLAKTDGKDVLFTMTRMDEQWLEDGSFLGEDPHWTGTIK
;
A
#
# COMPACT_ATOMS: atom_id res chain seq x y z
N MET A 1 22.80 4.43 74.75
CA MET A 1 23.78 3.96 73.74
C MET A 1 24.17 2.55 74.12
N HIS A 2 23.89 1.55 73.28
CA HIS A 2 24.23 0.10 73.27
C HIS A 2 23.11 -0.56 72.42
N THR A 3 23.25 -1.51 71.49
CA THR A 3 24.32 -2.08 70.67
C THR A 3 23.62 -2.74 69.46
N ARG A 4 24.35 -2.85 68.35
CA ARG A 4 24.07 -3.49 67.05
C ARG A 4 23.36 -4.87 67.11
N ALA A 5 22.62 -5.24 66.06
CA ALA A 5 22.87 -6.48 65.28
C ALA A 5 21.93 -6.67 64.06
N THR A 6 22.50 -7.40 63.11
CA THR A 6 22.21 -7.78 61.72
C THR A 6 21.10 -8.83 61.50
N ALA A 7 20.47 -8.83 60.32
CA ALA A 7 19.97 -10.00 59.54
C ALA A 7 19.65 -9.48 58.11
N VAL A 8 20.26 -9.88 56.99
CA VAL A 8 20.52 -11.16 56.28
C VAL A 8 19.28 -11.88 55.73
N ALA A 9 19.11 -11.68 54.42
CA ALA A 9 18.65 -12.58 53.33
C ALA A 9 17.20 -13.08 53.24
N ALA A 10 16.60 -12.88 52.06
CA ALA A 10 15.92 -13.94 51.31
C ALA A 10 15.86 -13.60 49.80
N VAL A 11 16.45 -14.48 49.00
CA VAL A 11 16.40 -14.51 47.52
C VAL A 11 15.03 -15.06 47.11
N VAL A 12 14.33 -14.37 46.21
CA VAL A 12 13.22 -14.97 45.45
C VAL A 12 13.58 -14.89 43.98
N ALA A 13 14.00 -16.03 43.43
CA ALA A 13 14.17 -16.24 42.01
C ALA A 13 12.80 -16.22 41.34
N ALA A 14 12.47 -15.13 40.64
CA ALA A 14 11.33 -15.09 39.75
C ALA A 14 11.71 -15.83 38.46
N VAL A 15 11.10 -17.00 38.26
CA VAL A 15 11.16 -17.76 37.02
C VAL A 15 10.52 -16.92 35.92
N LEU A 16 11.33 -16.32 35.04
CA LEU A 16 10.87 -15.77 33.77
C LEU A 16 10.50 -16.95 32.86
N THR A 17 9.24 -17.38 32.93
CA THR A 17 8.62 -18.10 31.80
C THR A 17 8.41 -17.11 30.67
N ALA A 18 9.37 -17.04 29.76
CA ALA A 18 9.17 -16.46 28.44
C ALA A 18 8.12 -17.31 27.72
N THR A 19 6.87 -16.85 27.74
CA THR A 19 5.88 -17.25 26.77
C THR A 19 6.42 -16.83 25.40
N LEU A 20 6.79 -17.81 24.58
CA LEU A 20 6.95 -17.64 23.15
C LEU A 20 5.61 -17.14 22.61
N SER A 21 5.47 -15.84 22.49
CA SER A 21 4.44 -15.24 21.64
C SER A 21 4.72 -15.75 20.25
N ALA A 22 3.90 -16.70 19.80
CA ALA A 22 3.78 -17.01 18.39
C ALA A 22 3.57 -15.68 17.66
N CYS A 23 4.33 -15.43 16.59
CA CYS A 23 4.03 -14.39 15.60
C CYS A 23 2.67 -14.73 15.00
N GLY A 24 1.60 -14.36 15.70
CA GLY A 24 0.28 -14.24 15.13
C GLY A 24 0.36 -13.09 14.16
N SER A 25 0.06 -13.37 12.90
CA SER A 25 -0.23 -12.42 11.84
C SER A 25 -0.94 -11.22 12.45
N ASP A 26 -0.28 -10.07 12.46
CA ASP A 26 -0.89 -8.82 12.90
C ASP A 26 -2.07 -8.57 11.96
N GLU A 27 -3.26 -8.90 12.43
CA GLU A 27 -4.51 -8.56 11.76
C GLU A 27 -4.53 -7.03 11.72
N SER A 28 -4.16 -6.48 10.56
CA SER A 28 -4.07 -5.05 10.31
C SER A 28 -5.37 -4.39 10.77
N LYS A 29 -5.31 -3.67 11.90
CA LYS A 29 -6.48 -2.97 12.47
C LYS A 29 -6.96 -1.83 11.56
N GLN A 30 -6.16 -1.47 10.57
CA GLN A 30 -6.37 -0.32 9.70
C GLN A 30 -7.25 -0.67 8.49
N GLY A 31 -7.05 -1.84 7.87
CA GLY A 31 -7.73 -2.20 6.64
C GLY A 31 -7.13 -3.42 5.95
N THR A 32 -7.72 -3.79 4.81
CA THR A 32 -7.30 -4.96 4.01
C THR A 32 -7.13 -4.59 2.54
N ALA A 33 -6.22 -5.26 1.86
CA ALA A 33 -6.01 -5.15 0.43
C ALA A 33 -7.09 -5.93 -0.36
N GLU A 34 -7.81 -5.22 -1.20
CA GLU A 34 -8.64 -5.77 -2.27
C GLU A 34 -7.78 -5.82 -3.55
N ARG A 35 -7.10 -6.96 -3.75
CA ARG A 35 -6.19 -7.18 -4.88
C ARG A 35 -6.97 -7.22 -6.19
N ALA A 36 -6.51 -6.47 -7.18
CA ALA A 36 -7.03 -6.58 -8.54
C ALA A 36 -6.70 -7.97 -9.06
N THR A 37 -7.71 -8.79 -9.36
CA THR A 37 -7.50 -9.92 -10.23
C THR A 37 -7.16 -9.34 -11.59
N ALA A 38 -5.96 -9.67 -12.12
CA ALA A 38 -5.66 -9.40 -13.52
C ALA A 38 -6.88 -9.88 -14.32
N ALA A 39 -7.47 -9.00 -15.12
CA ALA A 39 -8.54 -9.39 -16.02
C ALA A 39 -8.04 -10.63 -16.75
N ALA A 40 -8.71 -11.77 -16.53
CA ALA A 40 -8.39 -13.01 -17.20
C ALA A 40 -8.56 -12.75 -18.69
N GLU A 41 -7.47 -12.37 -19.37
CA GLU A 41 -7.29 -12.74 -20.76
C GLU A 41 -7.61 -14.23 -20.82
N SER A 42 -8.57 -14.55 -21.66
CA SER A 42 -9.13 -15.89 -21.78
C SER A 42 -8.01 -16.86 -22.14
N ALA A 43 -7.39 -17.46 -21.13
CA ALA A 43 -6.58 -18.64 -21.32
C ALA A 43 -7.50 -19.70 -21.94
N PRO A 44 -7.05 -20.41 -22.98
CA PRO A 44 -7.83 -21.51 -23.52
C PRO A 44 -8.08 -22.50 -22.37
N ALA A 45 -9.24 -23.16 -22.37
CA ALA A 45 -9.52 -24.25 -21.46
C ALA A 45 -8.55 -25.42 -21.75
N SER A 46 -7.34 -25.34 -21.20
CA SER A 46 -6.42 -26.45 -21.10
C SER A 46 -6.85 -27.26 -19.88
N SER A 47 -7.22 -28.51 -20.14
CA SER A 47 -7.51 -29.53 -19.13
C SER A 47 -6.42 -29.54 -18.07
N THR A 48 -6.72 -29.04 -16.87
CA THR A 48 -5.82 -29.05 -15.73
C THR A 48 -5.49 -30.51 -15.38
N PRO A 49 -4.22 -30.92 -15.39
CA PRO A 49 -3.83 -32.25 -14.92
C PRO A 49 -4.21 -32.43 -13.44
N ASP A 50 -4.63 -33.64 -13.08
CA ASP A 50 -4.88 -33.97 -11.67
C ASP A 50 -3.53 -34.11 -10.95
N CYS A 51 -3.12 -33.07 -10.25
CA CYS A 51 -1.89 -33.07 -9.45
C CYS A 51 -1.98 -33.93 -8.18
N GLY A 52 -3.10 -34.64 -7.99
CA GLY A 52 -3.44 -35.41 -6.79
C GLY A 52 -2.92 -36.84 -6.72
N ASP A 53 -2.56 -37.51 -7.81
CA ASP A 53 -2.10 -38.91 -7.74
C ASP A 53 -1.21 -39.33 -8.93
N GLY A 54 0.09 -39.49 -8.66
CA GLY A 54 0.98 -40.55 -9.19
C GLY A 54 1.27 -40.73 -10.68
N ASP A 55 0.55 -40.12 -11.61
CA ASP A 55 0.68 -40.41 -13.06
C ASP A 55 1.56 -39.43 -13.85
N LEU A 56 2.05 -38.35 -13.21
CA LEU A 56 2.98 -37.40 -13.85
C LEU A 56 4.43 -37.75 -13.53
N SER A 57 5.32 -37.58 -14.52
CA SER A 57 6.76 -37.61 -14.24
C SER A 57 7.16 -36.41 -13.40
N GLN A 58 8.28 -36.48 -12.66
CA GLN A 58 8.74 -35.35 -11.85
C GLN A 58 8.96 -34.07 -12.67
N ALA A 59 9.36 -34.19 -13.93
CA ALA A 59 9.56 -33.05 -14.82
C ALA A 59 8.21 -32.44 -15.24
N ASP A 60 7.25 -33.28 -15.64
CA ASP A 60 5.92 -32.82 -16.04
C ASP A 60 5.14 -32.25 -14.84
N TRP A 61 5.34 -32.81 -13.64
CA TRP A 61 4.79 -32.23 -12.42
C TRP A 61 5.38 -30.86 -12.11
N MET A 62 6.67 -30.63 -12.37
CA MET A 62 7.27 -29.30 -12.18
C MET A 62 6.86 -28.29 -13.26
N GLU A 63 6.47 -28.71 -14.46
CA GLU A 63 5.99 -27.77 -15.50
C GLU A 63 4.48 -27.48 -15.38
N ASP A 64 3.67 -28.47 -15.02
CA ASP A 64 2.20 -28.35 -15.02
C ASP A 64 1.59 -28.16 -13.62
N CYS A 65 2.30 -28.57 -12.56
CA CYS A 65 1.82 -28.55 -11.17
C CYS A 65 2.73 -27.78 -10.20
N ALA A 66 3.94 -27.37 -10.60
CA ALA A 66 4.64 -26.34 -9.84
C ALA A 66 3.86 -25.06 -10.03
N ASP A 67 3.38 -24.52 -8.92
CA ASP A 67 2.75 -23.22 -8.85
C ASP A 67 3.82 -22.17 -9.20
N ASP A 68 4.06 -21.97 -10.50
CA ASP A 68 5.01 -20.99 -11.03
C ASP A 68 4.37 -19.59 -10.99
N GLY A 69 4.35 -19.07 -9.76
CA GLY A 69 4.21 -17.68 -9.41
C GLY A 69 4.66 -17.54 -7.96
N PRO A 70 5.22 -16.40 -7.53
CA PRO A 70 5.33 -16.15 -6.10
C PRO A 70 3.95 -16.38 -5.50
N GLU A 71 3.86 -17.31 -4.55
CA GLU A 71 2.62 -17.60 -3.83
C GLU A 71 1.92 -16.27 -3.52
N LYS A 72 0.60 -16.23 -3.69
CA LYS A 72 -0.27 -15.24 -3.03
C LYS A 72 -0.27 -15.44 -1.50
N GLY A 73 0.87 -15.80 -0.93
CA GLY A 73 1.14 -16.00 0.49
C GLY A 73 1.97 -14.84 1.01
N ASP A 74 1.48 -14.22 2.08
CA ASP A 74 2.22 -13.33 2.98
C ASP A 74 2.68 -11.96 2.48
N ARG A 75 2.13 -11.40 1.38
CA ARG A 75 2.33 -9.96 1.12
C ARG A 75 1.53 -9.13 2.13
N PRO A 76 2.15 -8.18 2.86
CA PRO A 76 1.41 -7.35 3.81
C PRO A 76 0.23 -6.64 3.16
N GLU A 77 -0.86 -6.45 3.92
CA GLU A 77 -2.08 -5.79 3.47
C GLU A 77 -1.84 -4.34 3.01
N THR A 78 -0.78 -3.72 3.52
CA THR A 78 -0.33 -2.36 3.20
C THR A 78 0.54 -2.29 1.96
N GLU A 79 1.06 -3.41 1.45
CA GLU A 79 1.83 -3.42 0.21
C GLU A 79 0.94 -3.76 -1.00
N LEU A 80 0.59 -2.75 -1.78
CA LEU A 80 -0.34 -2.85 -2.90
C LEU A 80 0.37 -2.72 -4.26
N ALA A 81 -0.20 -3.28 -5.32
CA ALA A 81 0.16 -2.95 -6.69
C ALA A 81 -0.77 -1.86 -7.23
N VAL A 82 -0.33 -1.03 -8.19
CA VAL A 82 -1.24 -0.14 -8.91
C VAL A 82 -2.39 -0.92 -9.52
N GLY A 83 -3.62 -0.51 -9.24
CA GLY A 83 -4.85 -1.23 -9.56
C GLY A 83 -5.49 -1.90 -8.34
N ASP A 84 -4.73 -2.25 -7.30
CA ASP A 84 -5.25 -2.77 -6.04
C ASP A 84 -5.92 -1.65 -5.22
N THR A 85 -6.93 -2.01 -4.45
CA THR A 85 -7.64 -1.09 -3.54
C THR A 85 -7.29 -1.42 -2.10
N PHE A 86 -6.96 -0.42 -1.28
CA PHE A 86 -6.91 -0.59 0.16
C PHE A 86 -8.26 -0.20 0.77
N ALA A 87 -8.87 -1.11 1.52
CA ALA A 87 -10.16 -0.90 2.17
C ALA A 87 -9.96 -0.72 3.68
N TYR A 88 -10.14 0.51 4.14
CA TYR A 88 -10.11 0.83 5.57
C TYR A 88 -11.30 0.18 6.29
N THR A 89 -11.09 -0.16 7.57
CA THR A 89 -12.11 -0.83 8.40
C THR A 89 -13.39 -0.01 8.63
N ASP A 90 -13.33 1.31 8.46
CA ASP A 90 -14.46 2.23 8.59
C ASP A 90 -15.29 2.42 7.30
N GLY A 91 -14.83 1.83 6.19
CA GLY A 91 -15.48 1.87 4.89
C GLY A 91 -14.91 2.89 3.90
N LEU A 92 -13.86 3.65 4.25
CA LEU A 92 -13.08 4.35 3.22
C LEU A 92 -12.33 3.35 2.34
N LYS A 93 -12.21 3.65 1.06
CA LYS A 93 -11.37 2.87 0.14
C LYS A 93 -10.52 3.79 -0.71
N VAL A 94 -9.26 3.41 -0.91
CA VAL A 94 -8.28 4.15 -1.69
C VAL A 94 -7.66 3.23 -2.72
N LYS A 95 -7.54 3.73 -3.95
CA LYS A 95 -6.94 3.00 -5.06
C LYS A 95 -6.06 3.93 -5.87
N VAL A 96 -4.86 3.47 -6.24
CA VAL A 96 -4.11 4.06 -7.35
C VAL A 96 -4.54 3.37 -8.63
N ASP A 97 -5.23 4.09 -9.51
CA ASP A 97 -5.77 3.56 -10.76
C ASP A 97 -4.69 3.40 -11.84
N SER A 98 -3.83 4.42 -11.97
CA SER A 98 -2.82 4.45 -13.02
C SER A 98 -1.71 5.47 -12.75
N ILE A 99 -0.57 5.26 -13.42
CA ILE A 99 0.54 6.19 -13.50
C ILE A 99 0.77 6.45 -15.00
N THR A 100 0.62 7.69 -15.42
CA THR A 100 0.63 8.07 -16.85
C THR A 100 1.61 9.22 -17.10
N PRO A 101 2.34 9.24 -18.22
CA PRO A 101 3.27 10.32 -18.52
C PRO A 101 2.50 11.60 -18.85
N ILE A 102 3.03 12.72 -18.40
CA ILE A 102 2.50 14.04 -18.79
C ILE A 102 3.24 14.48 -20.04
N THR A 103 2.48 14.77 -21.11
CA THR A 103 3.03 15.10 -22.43
C THR A 103 2.53 16.44 -22.97
N GLU A 104 1.55 17.04 -22.30
CA GLU A 104 0.95 18.32 -22.64
C GLU A 104 1.00 19.23 -21.42
N TRP A 105 1.24 20.53 -21.67
CA TRP A 105 1.45 21.54 -20.64
C TRP A 105 0.60 22.78 -20.95
N GLY A 106 -0.09 23.28 -19.93
CA GLY A 106 -0.74 24.58 -19.92
C GLY A 106 0.24 25.73 -19.76
N GLU A 107 -0.26 26.96 -19.93
CA GLU A 107 0.54 28.19 -19.84
C GLU A 107 1.20 28.38 -18.46
N TYR A 108 0.55 27.90 -17.40
CA TYR A 108 0.97 28.07 -16.01
C TYR A 108 1.50 26.78 -15.36
N ASP A 109 1.65 25.71 -16.14
CA ASP A 109 2.15 24.44 -15.61
C ASP A 109 3.67 24.50 -15.41
N THR A 110 4.15 23.75 -14.42
CA THR A 110 5.58 23.59 -14.15
C THR A 110 6.13 22.43 -14.98
N GLU A 111 6.83 22.74 -16.06
CA GLU A 111 7.61 21.73 -16.79
C GLU A 111 8.79 21.23 -15.94
N PRO A 112 9.06 19.91 -15.94
CA PRO A 112 10.15 19.33 -15.17
C PRO A 112 11.53 19.67 -15.76
N GLU A 113 12.58 19.46 -14.97
CA GLU A 113 13.94 19.65 -15.47
C GLU A 113 14.30 18.66 -16.59
N ALA A 114 15.24 19.08 -17.45
CA ALA A 114 15.79 18.20 -18.47
C ALA A 114 16.40 16.94 -17.84
N GLY A 115 15.91 15.77 -18.25
CA GLY A 115 16.35 14.49 -17.70
C GLY A 115 15.40 13.88 -16.69
N GLN A 116 14.30 14.55 -16.35
CA GLN A 116 13.21 13.97 -15.56
C GLN A 116 12.09 13.40 -16.45
N THR A 117 11.32 12.46 -15.90
CA THR A 117 10.10 11.88 -16.47
C THR A 117 8.92 12.44 -15.68
N PRO A 118 8.12 13.33 -16.25
CA PRO A 118 6.91 13.83 -15.61
C PRO A 118 5.78 12.81 -15.73
N PHE A 119 5.02 12.60 -14.66
CA PHE A 119 3.92 11.66 -14.62
C PHE A 119 2.80 12.12 -13.70
N ARG A 120 1.59 11.64 -14.00
CA ARG A 120 0.36 11.83 -13.24
C ARG A 120 -0.08 10.51 -12.66
N VAL A 121 -0.36 10.55 -11.36
CA VAL A 121 -1.02 9.47 -10.62
C VAL A 121 -2.51 9.75 -10.60
N THR A 122 -3.31 8.75 -10.93
CA THR A 122 -4.77 8.83 -10.80
C THR A 122 -5.22 8.01 -9.60
N TRP A 123 -6.02 8.63 -8.74
CA TRP A 123 -6.54 8.05 -7.51
C TRP A 123 -8.05 7.91 -7.60
N THR A 124 -8.59 6.82 -7.06
CA THR A 124 -10.01 6.71 -6.75
C THR A 124 -10.19 6.59 -5.25
N ILE A 125 -10.98 7.51 -4.69
CA ILE A 125 -11.38 7.50 -3.27
C ILE A 125 -12.87 7.18 -3.22
N THR A 126 -13.24 6.18 -2.43
CA THR A 126 -14.65 5.84 -2.16
C THR A 126 -14.95 6.07 -0.68
N ASN A 127 -15.94 6.92 -0.41
CA ASN A 127 -16.42 7.13 0.94
C ASN A 127 -17.59 6.17 1.23
N GLY A 128 -17.31 4.99 1.78
CA GLY A 128 -18.32 4.05 2.26
C GLY A 128 -18.78 4.32 3.70
N THR A 129 -18.25 5.36 4.35
CA THR A 129 -18.67 5.74 5.71
C THR A 129 -20.09 6.34 5.71
N LYS A 130 -20.62 6.61 6.91
CA LYS A 130 -21.96 7.20 7.09
C LYS A 130 -21.99 8.73 7.02
N LYS A 131 -20.84 9.40 6.90
CA LYS A 131 -20.72 10.87 6.94
C LYS A 131 -19.89 11.38 5.75
N PRO A 132 -20.04 12.65 5.34
CA PRO A 132 -19.12 13.26 4.39
C PRO A 132 -17.69 13.25 4.95
N TYR A 133 -16.76 12.68 4.19
CA TYR A 133 -15.34 12.63 4.53
C TYR A 133 -14.64 13.89 4.00
N ASP A 134 -13.69 14.40 4.76
CA ASP A 134 -12.89 15.56 4.36
C ASP A 134 -11.61 15.05 3.68
N LEU A 135 -11.47 15.30 2.37
CA LEU A 135 -10.36 14.78 1.57
C LEU A 135 -9.04 15.45 1.91
N ASP A 136 -9.07 16.62 2.56
CA ASP A 136 -7.88 17.33 3.01
C ASP A 136 -7.17 16.62 4.19
N GLU A 137 -7.83 15.62 4.79
CA GLU A 137 -7.27 14.76 5.84
C GLU A 137 -6.39 13.62 5.29
N PHE A 138 -6.34 13.46 3.96
CA PHE A 138 -5.39 12.57 3.30
C PHE A 138 -4.10 13.31 2.95
N GLY A 139 -2.98 12.78 3.41
CA GLY A 139 -1.66 13.06 2.87
C GLY A 139 -1.30 12.02 1.82
N TYR A 140 -0.80 12.44 0.67
CA TYR A 140 -0.31 11.50 -0.34
C TYR A 140 1.01 11.99 -0.91
N GLN A 141 1.90 11.05 -1.19
CA GLN A 141 3.21 11.36 -1.71
C GLN A 141 3.73 10.21 -2.57
N ALA A 142 4.28 10.55 -3.74
CA ALA A 142 5.22 9.69 -4.44
C ALA A 142 6.55 9.74 -3.67
N GLN A 143 7.06 8.61 -3.20
CA GLN A 143 8.28 8.61 -2.37
C GLN A 143 9.54 8.60 -3.24
N GLY A 144 9.48 8.05 -4.46
CA GLY A 144 10.64 7.85 -5.30
C GLY A 144 10.52 6.60 -6.17
N ALA A 145 11.63 6.19 -6.77
CA ALA A 145 11.69 4.94 -7.50
C ALA A 145 12.01 3.75 -6.60
N THR A 146 11.70 2.54 -7.06
CA THR A 146 12.08 1.28 -6.35
C THR A 146 13.60 1.07 -6.28
N THR A 147 14.39 1.83 -7.05
CA THR A 147 15.86 1.86 -7.00
C THR A 147 16.43 3.01 -6.15
N GLY A 148 15.59 3.76 -5.45
CA GLY A 148 15.95 5.01 -4.77
C GLY A 148 15.68 6.26 -5.61
N GLY A 149 16.06 7.42 -5.10
CA GLY A 149 15.74 8.72 -5.70
C GLY A 149 14.49 9.35 -5.08
N GLU A 150 14.33 10.65 -5.25
CA GLU A 150 13.17 11.41 -4.76
C GLU A 150 12.36 11.90 -5.96
N THR A 151 11.03 11.90 -5.82
CA THR A 151 10.16 12.55 -6.80
C THR A 151 9.91 13.99 -6.40
N GLU A 152 9.83 14.87 -7.39
CA GLU A 152 9.46 16.27 -7.18
C GLU A 152 7.98 16.47 -7.52
N SER A 153 7.26 17.26 -6.73
CA SER A 153 5.87 17.60 -7.05
C SER A 153 5.81 18.61 -8.18
N LEU A 154 4.91 18.40 -9.14
CA LEU A 154 4.66 19.32 -10.23
C LEU A 154 3.34 20.05 -10.00
N TYR A 155 3.29 21.32 -10.43
CA TYR A 155 2.04 22.03 -10.58
C TYR A 155 1.56 21.90 -12.01
N VAL A 156 0.43 21.24 -12.21
CA VAL A 156 -0.18 21.02 -13.53
C VAL A 156 -1.66 21.32 -13.40
N GLU A 157 -2.20 22.21 -14.22
CA GLU A 157 -3.64 22.49 -14.28
C GLU A 157 -4.32 21.58 -15.31
N LEU A 158 -3.64 21.33 -16.44
CA LEU A 158 -4.24 20.63 -17.58
C LEU A 158 -4.57 19.18 -17.26
N GLY A 159 -5.87 18.87 -17.14
CA GLY A 159 -6.37 17.52 -16.85
C GLY A 159 -6.18 17.08 -15.40
N SER A 160 -5.72 17.96 -14.51
CA SER A 160 -5.57 17.68 -13.10
C SER A 160 -6.90 17.82 -12.35
N LYS A 161 -7.03 17.08 -11.25
CA LYS A 161 -8.16 17.21 -10.33
C LYS A 161 -7.68 16.94 -8.90
N GLN A 162 -7.49 18.01 -8.15
CA GLN A 162 -7.00 17.95 -6.78
C GLN A 162 -7.92 17.15 -5.85
N MET A 163 -7.32 16.38 -4.96
CA MET A 163 -8.01 15.67 -3.87
C MET A 163 -8.23 16.63 -2.70
N THR A 164 -9.33 17.38 -2.74
CA THR A 164 -9.64 18.41 -1.72
C THR A 164 -11.15 18.52 -1.48
N GLY A 165 -11.53 19.13 -0.35
CA GLY A 165 -12.91 19.35 0.04
C GLY A 165 -13.62 18.07 0.47
N ARG A 166 -14.96 18.07 0.44
CA ARG A 166 -15.74 17.01 1.08
C ARG A 166 -16.34 16.01 0.09
N LEU A 167 -16.08 14.72 0.30
CA LEU A 167 -16.71 13.61 -0.43
C LEU A 167 -17.91 13.08 0.36
N ALA A 168 -19.12 13.21 -0.19
CA ALA A 168 -20.33 12.73 0.47
C ALA A 168 -20.34 11.21 0.68
N ALA A 169 -21.08 10.75 1.71
CA ALA A 169 -21.25 9.34 2.00
C ALA A 169 -21.83 8.56 0.81
N GLY A 170 -21.31 7.36 0.57
CA GLY A 170 -21.68 6.47 -0.54
C GLY A 170 -21.21 6.94 -1.91
N ARG A 171 -20.31 7.93 -1.99
CA ARG A 171 -19.79 8.47 -3.27
C ARG A 171 -18.35 8.07 -3.48
N SER A 172 -17.98 7.97 -4.76
CA SER A 172 -16.59 7.85 -5.21
C SER A 172 -16.18 9.08 -6.00
N GLY A 173 -14.91 9.45 -5.91
CA GLY A 173 -14.30 10.52 -6.68
C GLY A 173 -12.95 10.07 -7.24
N THR A 174 -12.68 10.48 -8.48
CA THR A 174 -11.36 10.34 -9.10
C THR A 174 -10.59 11.66 -8.98
N PHE A 175 -9.31 11.57 -8.61
CA PHE A 175 -8.42 12.70 -8.35
C PHE A 175 -7.02 12.41 -8.92
N THR A 176 -6.17 13.43 -8.98
CA THR A 176 -4.83 13.32 -9.54
C THR A 176 -3.79 13.97 -8.65
N SER A 177 -2.55 13.49 -8.79
CA SER A 177 -1.36 14.19 -8.29
C SER A 177 -0.20 14.00 -9.27
N GLU A 178 0.57 15.06 -9.45
CA GLU A 178 1.56 15.17 -10.53
C GLU A 178 2.97 15.31 -9.96
N TYR A 179 3.89 14.57 -10.55
CA TYR A 179 5.27 14.48 -10.08
C TYR A 179 6.25 14.33 -11.25
N SER A 180 7.53 14.51 -10.96
CA SER A 180 8.63 14.12 -11.83
C SER A 180 9.61 13.20 -11.09
N LEU A 181 10.28 12.33 -11.86
CA LEU A 181 11.33 11.43 -11.37
C LEU A 181 12.52 11.48 -12.33
N ALA A 182 13.76 11.45 -11.83
CA ALA A 182 14.92 11.40 -12.69
C ALA A 182 14.91 10.13 -13.57
N LYS A 183 15.19 10.26 -14.87
CA LYS A 183 15.22 9.10 -15.80
C LYS A 183 16.22 8.03 -15.41
N THR A 184 17.27 8.39 -14.68
CA THR A 184 18.29 7.46 -14.17
C THR A 184 17.74 6.51 -13.11
N ASP A 185 16.65 6.89 -12.46
CA ASP A 185 16.04 6.14 -11.35
C ASP A 185 14.95 5.18 -11.85
N GLY A 186 14.77 5.09 -13.18
CA GLY A 186 13.85 4.15 -13.81
C GLY A 186 12.42 4.68 -13.92
N LYS A 187 11.45 3.77 -13.85
CA LYS A 187 10.02 4.04 -14.08
C LYS A 187 9.09 3.46 -13.02
N ASP A 188 9.59 2.63 -12.13
CA ASP A 188 8.79 2.02 -11.08
C ASP A 188 8.75 2.97 -9.88
N VAL A 189 7.56 3.38 -9.48
CA VAL A 189 7.34 4.41 -8.46
C VAL A 189 6.55 3.81 -7.29
N LEU A 190 6.93 4.22 -6.08
CA LEU A 190 6.21 3.93 -4.83
C LEU A 190 5.37 5.14 -4.42
N PHE A 191 4.10 4.91 -4.08
CA PHE A 191 3.18 5.92 -3.57
C PHE A 191 2.67 5.51 -2.20
N THR A 192 2.56 6.46 -1.28
CA THR A 192 1.99 6.22 0.05
C THR A 192 0.81 7.14 0.28
N MET A 193 -0.21 6.63 0.97
CA MET A 193 -1.36 7.40 1.44
C MET A 193 -1.38 7.38 2.96
N THR A 194 -1.18 8.55 3.57
CA THR A 194 -1.32 8.78 5.00
C THR A 194 -2.68 9.37 5.30
N ARG A 195 -3.30 8.92 6.38
CA ARG A 195 -4.59 9.42 6.86
C ARG A 195 -4.40 10.15 8.20
N MET A 196 -4.98 11.34 8.34
CA MET A 196 -4.71 12.23 9.48
C MET A 196 -5.95 12.75 10.22
N ASP A 197 -7.16 12.27 9.90
CA ASP A 197 -8.36 12.74 10.61
C ASP A 197 -8.36 12.36 12.10
N GLU A 198 -9.02 13.20 12.91
CA GLU A 198 -9.07 13.07 14.37
C GLU A 198 -9.50 11.67 14.84
N GLN A 199 -10.49 11.06 14.18
CA GLN A 199 -10.95 9.71 14.53
C GLN A 199 -9.83 8.66 14.36
N TRP A 200 -9.05 8.78 13.29
CA TRP A 200 -7.91 7.91 12.96
C TRP A 200 -6.70 8.12 13.89
N LEU A 201 -6.58 9.32 14.47
CA LEU A 201 -5.56 9.63 15.46
C LEU A 201 -5.96 9.13 16.85
N GLU A 202 -7.22 9.28 17.23
CA GLU A 202 -7.75 8.91 18.55
C GLU A 202 -7.83 7.39 18.77
N ASP A 203 -8.17 6.61 17.73
CA ASP A 203 -8.28 5.16 17.82
C ASP A 203 -6.92 4.44 17.81
N GLY A 204 -5.83 5.19 17.60
CA GLY A 204 -4.47 4.66 17.50
C GLY A 204 -4.20 3.94 16.18
N SER A 205 -5.10 4.00 15.21
CA SER A 205 -4.93 3.39 13.89
C SER A 205 -3.77 4.02 13.13
N PHE A 206 -3.43 5.28 13.39
CA PHE A 206 -2.21 5.92 12.85
C PHE A 206 -0.88 5.22 13.22
N LEU A 207 -0.89 4.30 14.20
CA LEU A 207 0.31 3.53 14.58
C LEU A 207 0.58 2.34 13.65
N GLY A 208 -0.39 1.93 12.82
CA GLY A 208 -0.13 0.93 11.80
C GLY A 208 0.55 1.55 10.57
N GLU A 209 0.94 0.71 9.62
CA GLU A 209 1.65 1.13 8.41
C GLU A 209 0.69 1.74 7.38
N ASP A 210 1.09 2.84 6.76
CA ASP A 210 0.30 3.45 5.69
C ASP A 210 0.28 2.55 4.44
N PRO A 211 -0.88 2.41 3.76
CA PRO A 211 -0.94 1.67 2.52
C PRO A 211 -0.06 2.35 1.46
N HIS A 212 0.65 1.54 0.71
CA HIS A 212 1.54 2.00 -0.34
C HIS A 212 1.42 1.15 -1.61
N TRP A 213 1.49 1.80 -2.76
CA TRP A 213 1.31 1.20 -4.07
C TRP A 213 2.58 1.30 -4.88
N THR A 214 3.00 0.18 -5.47
CA THR A 214 4.09 0.15 -6.44
C THR A 214 3.53 -0.06 -7.84
N GLY A 215 4.03 0.70 -8.81
CA GLY A 215 3.71 0.48 -10.22
C GLY A 215 4.61 1.28 -11.17
N THR A 216 4.48 1.00 -12.46
CA THR A 216 5.34 1.58 -13.50
C THR A 216 4.67 2.75 -14.23
N ILE A 217 5.42 3.81 -14.51
CA ILE A 217 5.02 4.88 -15.44
C ILE A 217 4.90 4.27 -16.85
N LYS A 218 3.66 4.23 -17.37
CA LYS A 218 3.35 3.57 -18.65
C LYS A 218 3.87 4.33 -19.87
#